data_AF-D8G6H7-F1
#
_entry.id   AF-D8G6H7-F1
#
_cell.length_a   1.000
_cell.length_b   1.000
_cell.length_c   1.000
_cell.angle_alpha   90.00
_cell.angle_beta   90.00
_cell.angle_gamma   90.00
#
_symmetry.space_group_name_H-M   'P 1'
#
loop_
_entity.id
_entity.type
_entity.pdbx_description
1 polymer ?
#
loop_
_entity_poly.entity_id
_entity_poly.type
_entity_poly.pdbx_seq_one_letter_code
_entity_poly.pdbx_strand_id
1 'polypeptide(L)'
;MLIAGFSGIGKTAVVNEIHKPIVRQRGYFIKGKYDQFQRNIPFSAFVQAFRDLMGQLLTESESQIQQWQSKILAAVGENGQVIIDVIPELERIIGSQPAPPQLSGTAAQNRFNLLFQKFTQVFTTAQHPLVIFLDDLQWADSASLKLMQLLIANTSYLFLMGAYRDNEVNPAHPLMLALTEIKKHKQ
;
A
#
# COMPACT_ATOMS: atom_id res chain seq x y z
N MET A 1 9.97 9.14 -0.83
CA MET A 1 10.28 10.46 -0.24
C MET A 1 9.69 10.51 1.16
N LEU A 2 10.34 11.16 2.13
CA LEU A 2 9.80 11.31 3.49
C LEU A 2 9.63 12.78 3.84
N ILE A 3 8.50 13.11 4.44
CA ILE A 3 8.16 14.45 4.90
C ILE A 3 8.09 14.39 6.43
N ALA A 4 9.08 14.97 7.09
CA ALA A 4 9.14 15.08 8.55
C ALA A 4 8.63 16.45 9.01
N GLY A 5 7.90 16.48 10.12
CA GLY A 5 7.55 17.72 10.82
C GLY A 5 6.32 17.61 11.70
N PHE A 6 6.04 18.66 12.47
CA PHE A 6 4.92 18.70 13.42
C PHE A 6 3.53 18.54 12.79
N SER A 7 2.52 18.28 13.62
CA SER A 7 1.11 18.28 13.20
C SER A 7 0.72 19.65 12.63
N GLY A 8 -0.10 19.68 11.58
CA GLY A 8 -0.64 20.92 11.01
C GLY A 8 0.32 21.73 10.11
N ILE A 9 1.57 21.32 9.93
CA ILE A 9 2.57 22.06 9.12
C ILE A 9 2.34 22.00 7.58
N GLY A 10 1.22 21.42 7.13
CA GLY A 10 0.88 21.35 5.70
C GLY A 10 1.52 20.19 4.92
N LYS A 11 1.94 19.10 5.59
CA LYS A 11 2.51 17.90 4.91
C LYS A 11 1.57 17.35 3.82
N THR A 12 0.27 17.30 4.10
CA THR A 12 -0.75 16.87 3.14
C THR A 12 -0.90 17.85 1.96
N ALA A 13 -0.69 19.15 2.19
CA ALA A 13 -0.78 20.15 1.12
C ALA A 13 0.37 20.01 0.10
N VAL A 14 1.58 19.71 0.56
CA VAL A 14 2.74 19.42 -0.32
C VAL A 14 2.46 18.20 -1.20
N VAL A 15 1.83 17.17 -0.63
CA VAL A 15 1.50 15.94 -1.36
C VAL A 15 0.41 16.17 -2.40
N ASN A 16 -0.60 16.99 -2.10
CA ASN A 16 -1.66 17.34 -3.05
C ASN A 16 -1.13 18.08 -4.29
N GLU A 17 0.00 18.78 -4.21
CA GLU A 17 0.64 19.39 -5.38
C GLU A 17 1.37 18.36 -6.26
N ILE A 18 1.81 17.22 -5.68
CA ILE A 18 2.45 16.11 -6.40
C ILE A 18 1.40 15.23 -7.11
N HIS A 19 0.13 15.32 -6.74
CA HIS A 19 -0.98 14.57 -7.36
C HIS A 19 -1.17 14.92 -8.86
N LYS A 20 -1.01 16.20 -9.23
CA LYS A 20 -1.39 16.71 -10.56
C LYS A 20 -0.56 16.14 -11.74
N PRO A 21 0.76 15.95 -11.64
CA PRO A 21 1.55 15.33 -12.71
C PRO A 21 1.34 13.82 -12.87
N ILE A 22 1.01 13.09 -11.79
CA ILE A 22 0.87 11.61 -11.81
C ILE A 22 -0.39 11.20 -12.57
N VAL A 23 -1.51 11.87 -12.30
CA VAL A 23 -2.78 11.64 -13.03
C VAL A 23 -2.61 11.91 -14.52
N ARG A 24 -1.79 12.90 -14.90
CA ARG A 24 -1.47 13.19 -16.31
C ARG A 24 -0.72 12.06 -17.02
N GLN A 25 -0.03 11.18 -16.29
CA GLN A 25 0.67 10.02 -16.84
C GLN A 25 -0.15 8.71 -16.76
N ARG A 26 -1.46 8.78 -16.48
CA ARG A 26 -2.32 7.61 -16.21
C ARG A 26 -1.83 6.73 -15.04
N GLY A 27 -1.07 7.33 -14.13
CA GLY A 27 -0.68 6.69 -12.87
C GLY A 27 -1.77 6.83 -11.81
N TYR A 28 -1.76 5.94 -10.84
CA TYR A 28 -2.65 6.00 -9.69
C TYR A 28 -1.98 6.69 -8.52
N PHE A 29 -2.75 7.49 -7.80
CA PHE A 29 -2.35 8.06 -6.54
C PHE A 29 -3.34 7.62 -5.47
N ILE A 30 -2.81 6.93 -4.45
CA ILE A 30 -3.61 6.42 -3.34
C ILE A 30 -3.02 6.83 -2.01
N LYS A 31 -3.89 6.93 -1.02
CA LYS A 31 -3.57 7.53 0.28
C LYS A 31 -4.12 6.71 1.42
N GLY A 32 -3.27 6.49 2.40
CA GLY A 32 -3.59 5.81 3.65
C GLY A 32 -3.09 6.62 4.84
N LYS A 33 -3.70 6.43 6.00
CA LYS A 33 -3.32 7.09 7.23
C LYS A 33 -3.33 6.12 8.39
N TYR A 34 -2.28 6.14 9.20
CA TYR A 34 -2.28 5.44 10.47
C TYR A 34 -2.99 6.26 11.55
N ASP A 35 -3.64 5.58 12.48
CA ASP A 35 -4.30 6.18 13.63
C ASP A 35 -3.64 5.70 14.92
N GLN A 36 -3.32 6.63 15.82
CA GLN A 36 -2.73 6.35 17.13
C GLN A 36 -3.55 5.38 17.98
N PHE A 37 -4.87 5.31 17.78
CA PHE A 37 -5.77 4.43 18.52
C PHE A 37 -6.00 3.07 17.84
N GLN A 38 -5.56 2.90 16.60
CA GLN A 38 -5.75 1.67 15.80
C GLN A 38 -4.45 0.93 15.49
N ARG A 39 -3.42 1.10 16.35
CA ARG A 39 -2.09 0.46 16.17
C ARG A 39 -2.14 -1.08 16.14
N ASN A 40 -3.22 -1.68 16.65
CA ASN A 40 -3.41 -3.12 16.69
C ASN A 40 -4.05 -3.68 15.41
N ILE A 41 -4.42 -2.83 14.44
CA ILE A 41 -4.99 -3.26 13.15
C ILE A 41 -3.84 -3.29 12.13
N PRO A 42 -3.33 -4.48 11.77
CA PRO A 42 -2.22 -4.60 10.83
C PRO A 42 -2.60 -4.01 9.46
N PHE A 43 -1.64 -3.38 8.79
CA PHE A 43 -1.78 -2.90 7.41
C PHE A 43 -2.85 -1.81 7.20
N SER A 44 -3.42 -1.24 8.26
CA SER A 44 -4.59 -0.34 8.19
C SER A 44 -4.48 0.75 7.12
N ALA A 45 -3.37 1.49 7.09
CA ALA A 45 -3.15 2.53 6.08
C ALA A 45 -2.98 1.98 4.66
N PHE A 46 -2.28 0.85 4.49
CA PHE A 46 -2.17 0.19 3.17
C PHE A 46 -3.53 -0.28 2.68
N VAL A 47 -4.30 -0.94 3.53
CA VAL A 47 -5.66 -1.40 3.21
C VAL A 47 -6.52 -0.21 2.81
N GLN A 48 -6.51 0.88 3.58
CA GLN A 48 -7.24 2.11 3.25
C GLN A 48 -6.85 2.65 1.87
N ALA A 49 -5.55 2.72 1.56
CA ALA A 49 -5.07 3.21 0.27
C ALA A 49 -5.52 2.32 -0.90
N PHE A 50 -5.47 1.00 -0.75
CA PHE A 50 -5.91 0.09 -1.81
C PHE A 50 -7.43 0.03 -1.96
N ARG A 51 -8.21 0.31 -0.91
CA ARG A 51 -9.67 0.50 -1.04
C ARG A 51 -10.00 1.72 -1.91
N ASP A 52 -9.26 2.81 -1.73
CA ASP A 52 -9.33 3.98 -2.63
C ASP A 52 -8.98 3.58 -4.08
N LEU A 53 -7.92 2.77 -4.28
CA LEU A 53 -7.59 2.25 -5.61
C LEU A 53 -8.76 1.47 -6.23
N MET A 54 -9.38 0.54 -5.50
CA MET A 54 -10.51 -0.23 -6.02
C MET A 54 -11.67 0.69 -6.41
N GLY A 55 -11.94 1.73 -5.61
CA GLY A 55 -12.90 2.77 -5.94
C GLY A 55 -12.58 3.47 -7.26
N GLN A 56 -11.32 3.84 -7.50
CA GLN A 56 -10.87 4.44 -8.76
C GLN A 56 -11.06 3.48 -9.95
N LEU A 57 -10.64 2.21 -9.81
CA LEU A 57 -10.79 1.19 -10.86
C LEU A 57 -12.25 0.98 -11.27
N LEU A 58 -13.16 0.95 -10.28
CA LEU A 58 -14.60 0.77 -10.52
C LEU A 58 -15.26 1.94 -11.28
N THR A 59 -14.57 3.08 -11.42
CA THR A 59 -15.04 4.20 -12.25
C THR A 59 -14.52 4.17 -13.68
N GLU A 60 -13.64 3.23 -14.02
CA GLU A 60 -13.13 3.08 -15.38
C GLU A 60 -14.17 2.45 -16.32
N SER A 61 -13.90 2.52 -17.62
CA SER A 61 -14.72 1.83 -18.62
C SER A 61 -14.72 0.32 -18.40
N GLU A 62 -15.81 -0.35 -18.76
CA GLU A 62 -15.96 -1.80 -18.63
C GLU A 62 -14.77 -2.60 -19.22
N SER A 63 -14.25 -2.18 -20.38
CA SER A 63 -13.10 -2.83 -21.00
C SER A 63 -11.80 -2.71 -20.20
N GLN A 64 -11.60 -1.61 -19.48
CA GLN A 64 -10.47 -1.44 -18.56
C GLN A 64 -10.66 -2.26 -17.29
N ILE A 65 -11.87 -2.29 -16.73
CA ILE A 65 -12.20 -3.15 -15.58
C ILE A 65 -11.92 -4.62 -15.91
N GLN A 66 -12.30 -5.11 -17.09
CA GLN A 66 -12.01 -6.47 -17.54
C GLN A 66 -10.51 -6.75 -17.69
N GLN A 67 -9.73 -5.76 -18.17
CA GLN A 67 -8.27 -5.87 -18.23
C GLN A 67 -7.66 -5.98 -16.82
N TRP A 68 -8.11 -5.15 -15.88
CA TRP A 68 -7.67 -5.23 -14.49
C TRP A 68 -8.07 -6.53 -13.83
N GLN A 69 -9.31 -6.98 -14.03
CA GLN A 69 -9.80 -8.26 -13.54
C GLN A 69 -8.87 -9.40 -13.96
N SER A 70 -8.54 -9.49 -15.25
CA SER A 70 -7.66 -10.54 -15.77
C SER A 70 -6.25 -10.48 -15.16
N LYS A 71 -5.67 -9.27 -15.05
CA LYS A 71 -4.33 -9.08 -14.45
C LYS A 71 -4.31 -9.43 -12.96
N ILE A 72 -5.34 -9.01 -12.22
CA ILE A 72 -5.44 -9.27 -10.78
C ILE A 72 -5.62 -10.76 -10.54
N LEU A 73 -6.57 -11.42 -11.24
CA LEU A 73 -6.78 -12.87 -11.13
C LEU A 73 -5.50 -13.65 -11.42
N ALA A 74 -4.74 -13.27 -12.45
CA ALA A 74 -3.45 -13.89 -12.77
C ALA A 74 -2.42 -13.71 -11.64
N ALA A 75 -2.39 -12.55 -10.98
CA ALA A 75 -1.43 -12.26 -9.91
C ALA A 75 -1.78 -12.93 -8.57
N VAL A 76 -3.06 -12.95 -8.21
CA VAL A 76 -3.51 -13.49 -6.91
C VAL A 76 -3.73 -15.00 -6.94
N GLY A 77 -4.02 -15.56 -8.12
CA GLY A 77 -4.36 -16.97 -8.28
C GLY A 77 -5.49 -17.40 -7.35
N GLU A 78 -5.38 -18.59 -6.77
CA GLU A 78 -6.37 -19.15 -5.85
C GLU A 78 -6.42 -18.45 -4.48
N ASN A 79 -5.53 -17.49 -4.21
CA ASN A 79 -5.46 -16.81 -2.93
C ASN A 79 -6.21 -15.46 -2.92
N GLY A 80 -6.98 -15.13 -3.97
CA GLY A 80 -7.68 -13.85 -4.08
C GLY A 80 -8.53 -13.48 -2.87
N GLN A 81 -9.13 -14.47 -2.20
CA GLN A 81 -9.93 -14.26 -1.00
C GLN A 81 -9.15 -13.62 0.15
N VAL A 82 -7.84 -13.91 0.29
CA VAL A 82 -6.98 -13.30 1.32
C VAL A 82 -6.90 -11.78 1.18
N ILE A 83 -6.97 -11.26 -0.06
CA ILE A 83 -6.98 -9.81 -0.31
C ILE A 83 -8.41 -9.27 -0.14
N ILE A 84 -9.43 -9.99 -0.58
CA ILE A 84 -10.84 -9.59 -0.39
C ILE A 84 -11.19 -9.44 1.10
N ASP A 85 -10.67 -10.31 1.97
CA ASP A 85 -10.91 -10.26 3.42
C ASP A 85 -10.48 -8.92 4.05
N VAL A 86 -9.50 -8.23 3.45
CA VAL A 86 -9.03 -6.91 3.90
C VAL A 86 -9.50 -5.76 3.00
N ILE A 87 -9.74 -6.01 1.71
CA ILE A 87 -10.20 -5.05 0.71
C ILE A 87 -11.46 -5.62 0.03
N PRO A 88 -12.65 -5.54 0.67
CA PRO A 88 -13.85 -6.19 0.16
C PRO A 88 -14.31 -5.67 -1.21
N GLU A 89 -13.99 -4.42 -1.53
CA GLU A 89 -14.30 -3.80 -2.82
C GLU A 89 -13.69 -4.56 -4.01
N LEU A 90 -12.60 -5.30 -3.78
CA LEU A 90 -11.95 -6.11 -4.81
C LEU A 90 -12.88 -7.21 -5.36
N GLU A 91 -13.79 -7.75 -4.55
CA GLU A 91 -14.75 -8.77 -4.99
C GLU A 91 -15.63 -8.26 -6.15
N ARG A 92 -15.92 -6.97 -6.19
CA ARG A 92 -16.69 -6.35 -7.29
C ARG A 92 -15.94 -6.33 -8.63
N ILE A 93 -14.63 -6.53 -8.62
CA ILE A 93 -13.77 -6.53 -9.81
C ILE A 93 -13.45 -7.96 -10.24
N ILE A 94 -13.04 -8.82 -9.29
CA ILE A 94 -12.58 -10.18 -9.61
C ILE A 94 -13.62 -11.29 -9.34
N GLY A 95 -14.77 -10.93 -8.77
CA GLY A 95 -15.78 -11.88 -8.31
C GLY A 95 -15.36 -12.61 -7.03
N SER A 96 -16.30 -13.36 -6.44
CA SER A 96 -16.06 -14.19 -5.26
C SER A 96 -14.94 -15.21 -5.53
N GLN A 97 -14.10 -15.46 -4.52
CA GLN A 97 -12.92 -16.32 -4.62
C GLN A 97 -13.03 -17.52 -3.67
N PRO A 98 -12.34 -18.64 -3.93
CA PRO A 98 -12.35 -19.78 -3.02
C PRO A 98 -11.72 -19.42 -1.67
N ALA A 99 -12.22 -20.03 -0.60
CA ALA A 99 -11.66 -19.84 0.73
C ALA A 99 -10.20 -20.35 0.76
N PRO A 100 -9.26 -19.54 1.29
CA PRO A 100 -7.86 -19.92 1.29
C PRO A 100 -7.61 -20.96 2.41
N PRO A 101 -6.54 -21.77 2.30
CA PRO A 101 -6.15 -22.66 3.39
C PRO A 101 -5.97 -21.88 4.71
N GLN A 102 -6.39 -22.46 5.82
CA GLN A 102 -6.20 -21.83 7.12
C GLN A 102 -4.72 -21.88 7.50
N LEU A 103 -4.12 -20.71 7.71
CA LEU A 103 -2.78 -20.54 8.22
C LEU A 103 -2.85 -19.63 9.45
N SER A 104 -1.88 -19.77 10.36
CA SER A 104 -1.77 -18.93 11.55
C SER A 104 -0.36 -18.36 11.72
N GLY A 105 -0.25 -17.35 12.57
CA GLY A 105 1.02 -16.73 12.95
C GLY A 105 1.87 -16.29 11.75
N THR A 106 3.14 -16.68 11.76
CA THR A 106 4.13 -16.28 10.76
C THR A 106 3.82 -16.79 9.36
N ALA A 107 3.22 -17.98 9.23
CA ALA A 107 2.86 -18.53 7.93
C ALA A 107 1.77 -17.70 7.24
N ALA A 108 0.74 -17.31 7.99
CA ALA A 108 -0.31 -16.41 7.49
C ALA A 108 0.27 -15.05 7.07
N GLN A 109 1.15 -14.49 7.91
CA GLN A 109 1.79 -13.20 7.65
C GLN A 109 2.68 -13.24 6.39
N ASN A 110 3.46 -14.30 6.20
CA ASN A 110 4.32 -14.46 5.03
C ASN A 110 3.50 -14.62 3.75
N ARG A 111 2.41 -15.40 3.80
CA ARG A 111 1.48 -15.52 2.67
C ARG A 111 0.89 -14.16 2.31
N PHE A 112 0.40 -13.41 3.30
CA PHE A 112 -0.17 -12.09 3.06
C PHE A 112 0.85 -11.16 2.42
N ASN A 113 2.07 -11.07 2.97
CA ASN A 113 3.12 -10.20 2.44
C ASN A 113 3.47 -10.51 0.98
N LEU A 114 3.66 -11.79 0.64
CA LEU A 114 3.98 -12.22 -0.73
C LEU A 114 2.81 -11.91 -1.68
N LEU A 115 1.59 -12.21 -1.26
CA LEU A 115 0.40 -11.99 -2.08
C LEU A 115 0.12 -10.51 -2.29
N PHE A 116 0.20 -9.71 -1.23
CA PHE A 116 -0.01 -8.26 -1.29
C PHE A 116 1.04 -7.57 -2.17
N GLN A 117 2.29 -8.06 -2.13
CA GLN A 117 3.33 -7.62 -3.06
C GLN A 117 2.97 -7.93 -4.51
N LYS A 118 2.59 -9.17 -4.83
CA LYS A 118 2.16 -9.56 -6.20
C LYS A 118 0.95 -8.74 -6.66
N PHE A 119 -0.03 -8.55 -5.78
CA PHE A 119 -1.20 -7.72 -6.04
C PHE A 119 -0.82 -6.26 -6.32
N THR A 120 0.09 -5.68 -5.52
CA THR A 120 0.60 -4.32 -5.73
C THR A 120 1.31 -4.20 -7.09
N GLN A 121 2.09 -5.22 -7.47
CA GLN A 121 2.85 -5.23 -8.73
C GLN A 121 1.97 -5.15 -9.99
N VAL A 122 0.69 -5.53 -9.90
CA VAL A 122 -0.27 -5.36 -11.00
C VAL A 122 -0.40 -3.89 -11.40
N PHE A 123 -0.32 -2.99 -10.43
CA PHE A 123 -0.55 -1.55 -10.60
C PHE A 123 0.74 -0.73 -10.69
N THR A 124 1.91 -1.38 -10.77
CA THR A 124 3.21 -0.69 -10.74
C THR A 124 3.98 -1.03 -12.02
N THR A 125 3.44 -0.58 -13.14
CA THR A 125 4.04 -0.79 -14.47
C THR A 125 4.48 0.54 -15.06
N ALA A 126 5.28 0.53 -16.12
CA ALA A 126 5.68 1.76 -16.80
C ALA A 126 4.46 2.56 -17.31
N GLN A 127 3.40 1.86 -17.74
CA GLN A 127 2.17 2.44 -18.25
C GLN A 127 1.23 2.94 -17.14
N HIS A 128 1.35 2.35 -15.95
CA HIS A 128 0.56 2.68 -14.77
C HIS A 128 1.50 2.73 -13.57
N PRO A 129 2.24 3.83 -13.35
CA PRO A 129 3.01 3.98 -12.13
C PRO A 129 2.06 4.19 -10.94
N LEU A 130 2.40 3.60 -9.79
CA LEU A 130 1.62 3.76 -8.56
C LEU A 130 2.37 4.65 -7.58
N VAL A 131 1.64 5.62 -7.03
CA VAL A 131 2.12 6.44 -5.93
C VAL A 131 1.26 6.19 -4.71
N ILE A 132 1.91 5.78 -3.62
CA ILE A 132 1.27 5.54 -2.33
C ILE A 132 1.74 6.60 -1.36
N PHE A 133 0.81 7.36 -0.79
CA PHE A 133 1.07 8.26 0.31
C PHE A 133 0.55 7.66 1.62
N LEU A 134 1.44 7.55 2.62
CA LEU A 134 1.11 7.08 3.97
C LEU A 134 1.37 8.19 4.98
N ASP A 135 0.33 8.62 5.68
CA ASP A 135 0.42 9.65 6.71
C ASP A 135 0.54 9.05 8.11
N ASP A 136 1.11 9.83 9.02
CA ASP A 136 1.36 9.50 10.42
C ASP A 136 2.11 8.15 10.63
N LEU A 137 3.17 7.91 9.84
CA LEU A 137 3.97 6.67 9.91
C LEU A 137 4.55 6.34 11.29
N GLN A 138 4.66 7.33 12.19
CA GLN A 138 5.09 7.08 13.57
C GLN A 138 4.15 6.12 14.32
N TRP A 139 2.91 5.94 13.85
CA TRP A 139 1.95 5.01 14.43
C TRP A 139 1.80 3.70 13.64
N ALA A 140 2.62 3.49 12.61
CA ALA A 140 2.60 2.26 11.83
C ALA A 140 2.96 1.04 12.69
N ASP A 141 2.21 -0.05 12.50
CA ASP A 141 2.51 -1.33 13.14
C ASP A 141 3.74 -2.01 12.50
N SER A 142 4.37 -2.93 13.23
CA SER A 142 5.58 -3.62 12.77
C SER A 142 5.36 -4.43 11.49
N ALA A 143 4.17 -4.98 11.29
CA ALA A 143 3.85 -5.79 10.11
C ALA A 143 3.74 -4.87 8.87
N SER A 144 3.07 -3.73 9.00
CA SER A 144 3.06 -2.65 8.00
C SER A 144 4.46 -2.18 7.61
N LEU A 145 5.33 -1.92 8.59
CA LEU A 145 6.71 -1.48 8.32
C LEU A 145 7.50 -2.56 7.57
N LYS A 146 7.27 -3.84 7.86
CA LYS A 146 7.87 -4.95 7.11
C LYS A 146 7.34 -5.03 5.68
N LEU A 147 6.03 -4.88 5.49
CA LEU A 147 5.44 -4.84 4.15
C LEU A 147 5.98 -3.66 3.34
N MET A 148 6.10 -2.48 3.94
CA MET A 148 6.71 -1.31 3.31
C MET A 148 8.13 -1.59 2.81
N GLN A 149 8.98 -2.25 3.62
CA GLN A 149 10.32 -2.66 3.20
C GLN A 149 10.28 -3.60 1.99
N LEU A 150 9.40 -4.60 2.02
CA LEU A 150 9.24 -5.58 0.94
C LEU A 150 8.80 -4.92 -0.38
N LEU A 151 7.81 -4.02 -0.32
CA LEU A 151 7.33 -3.30 -1.49
C LEU A 151 8.40 -2.39 -2.07
N ILE A 152 9.11 -1.62 -1.25
CA ILE A 152 10.15 -0.70 -1.73
C ILE A 152 11.32 -1.46 -2.38
N ALA A 153 11.68 -2.62 -1.85
CA ALA A 153 12.81 -3.41 -2.36
C ALA A 153 12.48 -4.15 -3.67
N ASN A 154 11.23 -4.56 -3.88
CA ASN A 154 10.88 -5.54 -4.92
C ASN A 154 9.84 -5.06 -5.93
N THR A 155 9.49 -3.77 -5.93
CA THR A 155 8.43 -3.24 -6.80
C THR A 155 8.93 -2.04 -7.60
N SER A 156 9.14 -2.27 -8.90
CA SER A 156 9.44 -1.21 -9.87
C SER A 156 8.23 -0.32 -10.13
N TYR A 157 8.43 0.93 -10.55
CA TYR A 157 7.36 1.92 -10.83
C TYR A 157 6.40 2.17 -9.65
N LEU A 158 6.86 1.89 -8.43
CA LEU A 158 6.22 2.27 -7.18
C LEU A 158 6.96 3.45 -6.57
N PHE A 159 6.23 4.53 -6.29
CA PHE A 159 6.75 5.64 -5.50
C PHE A 159 6.01 5.73 -4.16
N LEU A 160 6.71 5.41 -3.07
CA LEU A 160 6.17 5.53 -1.72
C LEU A 160 6.58 6.86 -1.09
N MET A 161 5.57 7.59 -0.62
CA MET A 161 5.70 8.81 0.14
C MET A 161 5.19 8.60 1.55
N GLY A 162 5.97 9.05 2.53
CA GLY A 162 5.65 8.91 3.94
C GLY A 162 5.68 10.25 4.65
N ALA A 163 4.71 10.52 5.52
CA ALA A 163 4.77 11.63 6.45
C ALA A 163 4.82 11.11 7.89
N TYR A 164 5.64 11.75 8.73
CA TYR A 164 5.70 11.43 10.15
C TYR A 164 6.07 12.64 11.01
N ARG A 165 5.83 12.51 12.30
CA ARG A 165 6.20 13.49 13.34
C ARG A 165 7.57 13.15 13.88
N ASP A 166 8.55 13.98 13.59
CA ASP A 166 9.95 13.81 14.02
C ASP A 166 10.09 13.86 15.54
N ASN A 167 9.29 14.67 16.22
CA ASN A 167 9.27 14.76 17.68
C ASN A 167 8.64 13.54 18.38
N GLU A 168 7.97 12.63 17.67
CA GLU A 168 7.37 11.42 18.22
C GLU A 168 8.19 10.15 17.93
N VAL A 169 9.34 10.27 17.26
CA VAL A 169 10.21 9.13 16.91
C VAL A 169 11.63 9.37 17.38
N ASN A 170 12.15 8.42 18.17
CA ASN A 170 13.56 8.40 18.58
C ASN A 170 14.36 7.42 17.67
N PRO A 171 15.70 7.39 17.74
CA PRO A 171 16.51 6.48 16.92
C PRO A 171 16.19 4.99 17.07
N ALA A 172 15.66 4.56 18.22
CA ALA A 172 15.25 3.18 18.48
C ALA A 172 13.80 2.88 18.06
N HIS A 173 13.06 3.88 17.57
CA HIS A 173 11.67 3.72 17.17
C HIS A 173 11.56 2.77 15.97
N PRO A 174 10.56 1.86 15.92
CA PRO A 174 10.42 0.87 14.83
C PRO A 174 10.45 1.49 13.43
N LEU A 175 9.80 2.64 13.23
CA LEU A 175 9.87 3.39 11.98
C LEU A 175 11.32 3.74 11.58
N MET A 176 12.12 4.28 12.50
CA MET A 176 13.49 4.72 12.21
C MET A 176 14.40 3.54 11.86
N LEU A 177 14.22 2.41 12.55
CA LEU A 177 14.91 1.17 12.22
C LEU A 177 14.54 0.68 10.81
N ALA A 178 13.23 0.64 10.49
CA ALA A 178 12.76 0.24 9.16
C ALA A 178 13.30 1.14 8.04
N LEU A 179 13.32 2.46 8.25
CA LEU A 179 13.86 3.43 7.29
C LEU A 179 15.37 3.27 7.09
N THR A 180 16.10 2.91 8.14
CA THR A 180 17.55 2.64 8.06
C THR A 180 17.82 1.41 7.20
N GLU A 181 17.06 0.33 7.38
CA GLU A 181 17.18 -0.87 6.55
C GLU A 181 16.83 -0.59 5.08
N ILE A 182 15.79 0.20 4.80
CA ILE A 182 15.43 0.59 3.43
C ILE A 182 16.58 1.35 2.74
N LYS A 183 17.28 2.23 3.47
CA LYS A 183 18.41 2.99 2.91
C LYS A 183 19.60 2.10 2.55
N LYS A 184 19.86 1.04 3.33
CA LYS A 184 20.94 0.08 3.04
C LYS A 184 20.72 -0.67 1.72
N HIS A 185 19.46 -1.01 1.42
CA HIS A 185 19.11 -1.76 0.20
C HIS A 185 19.04 -0.91 -1.08
N LYS A 186 19.26 0.41 -1.00
CA LYS A 186 19.27 1.33 -2.15
C LYS A 186 20.67 1.83 -2.53
N GLN A 187 21.73 1.28 -1.92
CA GLN A 187 23.13 1.53 -2.29
C GLN A 187 23.64 0.45 -3.23
#